data_AF-A0A933P8G5-F1
#
_entry.id   AF-A0A933P8G5-F1
#
_cell.length_a   1.000
_cell.length_b   1.000
_cell.length_c   1.000
_cell.angle_alpha   90.00
_cell.angle_beta   90.00
_cell.angle_gamma   90.00
#
_symmetry.space_group_name_H-M   'P 1'
#
loop_
_entity.id
_entity.type
_entity.pdbx_description
1 polymer ?
#
loop_
_entity_poly.entity_id
_entity_poly.type
_entity_poly.pdbx_seq_one_letter_code
_entity_poly.pdbx_strand_id
1 'polypeptide(L)'
;MRSIVLGPLLRLVPVGLVALSIQRVVFAAHPVFHDVKLQFVLALVVAAGAGGGADRGAVAGFVLGLMYDISGNTPLGLMALAYGLGGMTAGYVHSFTPDPQWWLASIFAFFGAAVGEAAIPVAEVITGENGWLTSEVKWTIPIVAGFAALMCPLLMPVGRWMMGVKRKKWKAMLE
;
A
#
# COMPACT_ATOMS: atom_id res chain seq x y z
N MET A 1 -17.88 -1.32 -23.22
CA MET A 1 -18.63 -1.02 -21.98
C MET A 1 -18.34 -1.98 -20.82
N ARG A 2 -18.26 -3.31 -21.01
CA ARG A 2 -17.95 -4.26 -19.92
C ARG A 2 -16.53 -4.14 -19.32
N SER A 3 -15.57 -3.52 -20.02
CA SER A 3 -14.20 -3.32 -19.52
C SER A 3 -14.06 -2.20 -18.48
N ILE A 4 -14.96 -1.22 -18.48
CA ILE A 4 -14.97 -0.11 -17.50
C ILE A 4 -15.63 -0.60 -16.20
N VAL A 5 -16.71 -1.37 -16.31
CA VAL A 5 -17.47 -1.91 -15.15
C VAL A 5 -16.73 -3.04 -14.43
N LEU A 6 -15.79 -3.72 -15.08
CA LEU A 6 -14.95 -4.77 -14.48
C LEU A 6 -13.50 -4.31 -14.25
N GLY A 7 -13.21 -3.03 -14.44
CA GLY A 7 -11.87 -2.47 -14.31
C GLY A 7 -11.35 -2.56 -12.86
N PRO A 8 -10.04 -2.79 -12.66
CA PRO A 8 -9.43 -2.79 -11.32
C PRO A 8 -9.78 -1.53 -10.51
N LEU A 9 -9.87 -0.38 -11.18
CA LEU A 9 -10.19 0.91 -10.57
C LEU A 9 -11.59 0.96 -9.94
N LEU A 10 -12.59 0.33 -10.54
CA LEU A 10 -13.96 0.34 -9.99
C LEU A 10 -14.06 -0.47 -8.69
N ARG A 11 -13.21 -1.48 -8.50
CA ARG A 11 -13.14 -2.25 -7.24
C ARG A 11 -12.28 -1.56 -6.20
N LEU A 12 -11.25 -0.86 -6.66
CA LEU A 12 -10.27 -0.20 -5.81
C LEU A 12 -10.86 1.00 -5.07
N VAL A 13 -11.70 1.80 -5.72
CA VAL A 13 -12.35 2.97 -5.09
C VAL A 13 -13.23 2.59 -3.88
N PRO A 14 -14.21 1.68 -3.96
CA PRO A 14 -15.04 1.33 -2.81
C PRO A 14 -14.23 0.66 -1.68
N VAL A 15 -13.27 -0.21 -2.02
CA VAL A 15 -12.39 -0.81 -0.99
C VAL A 15 -11.50 0.26 -0.35
N GLY A 16 -11.01 1.21 -1.14
CA GLY A 16 -10.27 2.38 -0.66
C GLY A 16 -11.08 3.23 0.29
N LEU A 17 -12.35 3.51 -0.02
CA LEU A 17 -13.25 4.26 0.87
C LEU A 17 -13.48 3.54 2.21
N VAL A 18 -13.67 2.23 2.20
CA VAL A 18 -13.81 1.44 3.44
C VAL A 18 -12.50 1.44 4.22
N ALA A 19 -11.37 1.23 3.56
CA ALA A 19 -10.06 1.25 4.21
C ALA A 19 -9.71 2.62 4.81
N LEU A 20 -10.05 3.71 4.11
CA LEU A 20 -9.89 5.09 4.59
C LEU A 20 -10.80 5.37 5.79
N SER A 21 -12.04 4.89 5.75
CA SER A 21 -12.99 5.03 6.86
C SER A 21 -12.46 4.32 8.11
N ILE A 22 -11.95 3.09 7.96
CA ILE A 22 -11.31 2.33 9.04
C ILE A 22 -10.05 3.06 9.55
N GLN A 23 -9.20 3.57 8.65
CA GLN A 23 -7.99 4.29 9.03
C GLN A 23 -8.32 5.55 9.85
N ARG A 24 -9.36 6.31 9.47
CA ARG A 24 -9.76 7.51 10.21
C ARG A 24 -10.48 7.24 11.52
N VAL A 25 -11.31 6.21 11.58
CA VAL A 25 -12.13 5.96 12.77
C VAL A 25 -11.36 5.15 13.82
N VAL A 26 -10.58 4.16 13.39
CA VAL A 26 -9.92 3.22 14.30
C VAL A 26 -8.47 3.65 14.56
N PHE A 27 -7.68 3.78 13.49
CA PHE A 27 -6.24 3.96 13.60
C PHE A 27 -5.82 5.42 13.85
N ALA A 28 -6.63 6.40 13.46
CA ALA A 28 -6.37 7.80 13.80
C ALA A 28 -6.87 8.17 15.21
N ALA A 29 -7.83 7.40 15.77
CA ALA A 29 -8.35 7.64 17.12
C ALA A 29 -7.59 6.89 18.22
N HIS A 30 -6.89 5.79 17.88
CA HIS A 30 -6.08 5.02 18.82
C HIS A 30 -4.61 5.04 18.35
N PRO A 31 -3.82 6.05 18.73
CA PRO A 31 -2.38 6.01 18.53
C PRO A 31 -1.79 4.84 19.31
N VAL A 32 -0.94 4.04 18.66
CA VAL A 32 -0.37 2.82 19.22
C VAL A 32 1.12 3.05 19.45
N PHE A 33 1.56 3.00 20.72
CA PHE A 33 2.94 3.18 21.18
C PHE A 33 3.63 4.48 20.67
N HIS A 34 4.01 5.38 21.58
CA HIS A 34 4.74 6.63 21.25
C HIS A 34 4.05 7.52 20.20
N ASP A 35 2.72 7.65 20.25
CA ASP A 35 1.92 8.52 19.36
C ASP A 35 1.97 8.18 17.85
N VAL A 36 2.43 6.97 17.51
CA VAL A 36 2.53 6.51 16.12
C VAL A 36 1.16 6.15 15.57
N LYS A 37 0.80 6.78 14.44
CA LYS A 37 -0.42 6.47 13.67
C LYS A 37 -0.14 5.31 12.73
N LEU A 38 -0.84 4.19 12.91
CA LEU A 38 -0.68 3.03 12.03
C LEU A 38 -1.32 3.28 10.66
N GLN A 39 -0.54 3.11 9.60
CA GLN A 39 -0.93 3.37 8.22
C GLN A 39 -1.61 2.15 7.57
N PHE A 40 -2.92 1.97 7.79
CA PHE A 40 -3.67 0.82 7.26
C PHE A 40 -3.79 0.82 5.72
N VAL A 41 -3.99 2.00 5.10
CA VAL A 41 -4.08 2.11 3.63
C VAL A 41 -2.75 1.75 2.98
N LEU A 42 -1.61 2.13 3.56
CA LEU A 42 -0.29 1.74 3.05
C LEU A 42 -0.10 0.22 3.13
N ALA A 43 -0.51 -0.42 4.24
CA ALA A 43 -0.47 -1.88 4.36
C ALA A 43 -1.30 -2.58 3.27
N LEU A 44 -2.47 -2.02 2.91
CA LEU A 44 -3.32 -2.53 1.84
C LEU A 44 -2.67 -2.36 0.46
N VAL A 45 -2.07 -1.19 0.18
CA VAL A 45 -1.37 -0.88 -1.08
C VAL A 45 -0.20 -1.84 -1.30
N VAL A 46 0.60 -2.03 -0.27
CA VAL A 46 1.78 -2.87 -0.27
C VAL A 46 1.38 -4.34 -0.44
N ALA A 47 0.30 -4.81 0.20
CA ALA A 47 -0.25 -6.14 -0.02
C ALA A 47 -0.80 -6.33 -1.44
N ALA A 48 -1.39 -5.29 -2.03
CA ALA A 48 -1.85 -5.29 -3.42
C ALA A 48 -0.67 -5.34 -4.41
N GLY A 49 0.43 -4.65 -4.12
CA GLY A 49 1.69 -4.74 -4.87
C GLY A 49 2.30 -6.13 -4.78
N ALA A 50 2.48 -6.64 -3.56
CA ALA A 50 3.08 -7.96 -3.31
C ALA A 50 2.28 -9.11 -3.94
N GLY A 51 0.95 -8.98 -4.08
CA GLY A 51 0.10 -9.99 -4.72
C GLY A 51 -0.22 -9.76 -6.21
N GLY A 52 0.00 -8.55 -6.72
CA GLY A 52 -0.43 -8.10 -8.05
C GLY A 52 0.67 -7.68 -9.01
N GLY A 53 1.91 -7.50 -8.51
CA GLY A 53 3.08 -7.04 -9.26
C GLY A 53 3.32 -5.53 -9.13
N ALA A 54 4.51 -5.08 -9.52
CA ALA A 54 4.98 -3.70 -9.35
C ALA A 54 4.07 -2.65 -10.02
N ASP A 55 3.69 -2.83 -11.29
CA ASP A 55 2.83 -1.87 -12.01
C ASP A 55 1.46 -1.73 -11.35
N ARG A 56 0.89 -2.85 -10.89
CA ARG A 56 -0.42 -2.87 -10.23
C ARG A 56 -0.35 -2.27 -8.84
N GLY A 57 0.72 -2.54 -8.10
CA GLY A 57 1.00 -1.91 -6.81
C GLY A 57 1.17 -0.39 -6.93
N ALA A 58 1.87 0.09 -7.96
CA ALA A 58 2.07 1.51 -8.22
C ALA A 58 0.74 2.23 -8.49
N VAL A 59 -0.11 1.67 -9.36
CA VAL A 59 -1.44 2.23 -9.65
C VAL A 59 -2.33 2.20 -8.41
N ALA A 60 -2.32 1.11 -7.66
CA ALA A 60 -3.11 1.00 -6.43
C ALA A 60 -2.68 2.02 -5.38
N GLY A 61 -1.36 2.16 -5.17
CA GLY A 61 -0.77 3.14 -4.27
C GLY A 61 -1.09 4.57 -4.67
N PHE A 62 -0.95 4.91 -5.95
CA PHE A 62 -1.26 6.24 -6.45
C PHE A 62 -2.73 6.61 -6.23
N VAL A 63 -3.66 5.72 -6.59
CA VAL A 63 -5.10 6.02 -6.47
C VAL A 63 -5.52 6.08 -5.00
N LEU A 64 -5.08 5.13 -4.15
CA LEU A 64 -5.43 5.16 -2.73
C LEU A 64 -4.78 6.33 -1.99
N GLY A 65 -3.55 6.69 -2.35
CA GLY A 65 -2.89 7.88 -1.80
C GLY A 65 -3.56 9.18 -2.26
N LEU A 66 -3.99 9.28 -3.52
CA LEU A 66 -4.77 10.43 -4.00
C LEU A 66 -6.11 10.57 -3.26
N MET A 67 -6.79 9.44 -3.02
CA MET A 67 -8.02 9.43 -2.22
C MET A 67 -7.75 9.85 -0.77
N TYR A 68 -6.61 9.44 -0.21
CA TYR A 68 -6.18 9.89 1.11
C TYR A 68 -5.95 11.40 1.14
N ASP A 69 -5.21 11.94 0.17
CA ASP A 69 -4.92 13.37 0.04
C ASP A 69 -6.21 14.20 -0.10
N ILE A 70 -7.13 13.80 -0.97
CA ILE A 70 -8.43 14.50 -1.15
C ILE A 70 -9.26 14.48 0.13
N SER A 71 -9.20 13.39 0.89
CA SER A 71 -9.97 13.29 2.13
C SER A 71 -9.37 14.17 3.24
N GLY A 72 -8.07 14.39 3.22
CA GLY A 72 -7.26 14.98 4.29
C GLY A 72 -6.94 16.46 4.08
N ASN A 73 -6.13 16.99 4.99
CA ASN A 73 -5.53 18.32 4.87
C ASN A 73 -4.08 18.24 4.35
N THR A 74 -3.65 17.08 3.82
CA THR A 74 -2.31 16.92 3.25
C THR A 74 -2.23 17.55 1.86
N PRO A 75 -1.04 18.01 1.42
CA PRO A 75 -0.87 18.51 0.06
C PRO A 75 -1.29 17.47 -0.97
N LEU A 76 -2.07 17.90 -1.97
CA LEU A 76 -2.55 17.01 -3.04
C LEU A 76 -1.38 16.36 -3.79
N GLY A 77 -1.32 15.02 -3.74
CA GLY A 77 -0.34 14.22 -4.48
C GLY A 77 0.82 13.71 -3.63
N LEU A 78 0.96 14.17 -2.38
CA LEU A 78 2.02 13.73 -1.48
C LEU A 78 1.89 12.24 -1.13
N MET A 79 0.72 11.84 -0.61
CA MET A 79 0.46 10.45 -0.25
C MET A 79 0.31 9.59 -1.50
N ALA A 80 -0.20 10.15 -2.60
CA ALA A 80 -0.26 9.45 -3.90
C ALA A 80 1.13 8.97 -4.36
N LEU A 81 2.15 9.83 -4.29
CA LEU A 81 3.51 9.47 -4.67
C LEU A 81 4.15 8.50 -3.68
N ALA A 82 4.04 8.78 -2.38
CA ALA A 82 4.59 7.94 -1.33
C ALA A 82 4.03 6.50 -1.39
N TYR A 83 2.72 6.36 -1.51
CA TYR A 83 2.07 5.05 -1.56
C TYR A 83 2.31 4.36 -2.90
N GLY A 84 2.37 5.11 -4.00
CA GLY A 84 2.78 4.58 -5.30
C GLY A 84 4.16 3.92 -5.25
N LEU A 85 5.14 4.60 -4.64
CA LEU A 85 6.50 4.06 -4.46
C LEU A 85 6.51 2.83 -3.53
N GLY A 86 5.77 2.86 -2.43
CA GLY A 86 5.66 1.73 -1.52
C GLY A 86 4.99 0.49 -2.15
N GLY A 87 3.94 0.70 -2.95
CA GLY A 87 3.28 -0.37 -3.70
C GLY A 87 4.15 -0.94 -4.81
N MET A 88 4.89 -0.10 -5.52
CA MET A 88 5.82 -0.52 -6.57
C MET A 88 6.96 -1.38 -6.01
N THR A 89 7.58 -0.93 -4.92
CA THR A 89 8.68 -1.65 -4.26
C THR A 89 8.24 -3.00 -3.69
N ALA A 90 7.06 -3.07 -3.08
CA ALA A 90 6.47 -4.32 -2.63
C ALA A 90 6.19 -5.29 -3.79
N GLY A 91 5.75 -4.76 -4.94
CA GLY A 91 5.45 -5.56 -6.13
C GLY A 91 6.69 -6.07 -6.89
N TYR A 92 7.89 -5.59 -6.55
CA TYR A 92 9.15 -6.08 -7.14
C TYR A 92 9.44 -7.55 -6.79
N VAL A 93 8.75 -8.10 -5.77
CA VAL A 93 8.81 -9.53 -5.42
C VAL A 93 8.48 -10.45 -6.61
N HIS A 94 7.59 -10.01 -7.50
CA HIS A 94 7.18 -10.78 -8.66
C HIS A 94 8.26 -10.87 -9.75
N SER A 95 9.26 -9.96 -9.72
CA SER A 95 10.43 -10.04 -10.61
C SER A 95 11.39 -11.16 -10.19
N PHE A 96 11.41 -11.52 -8.91
CA PHE A 96 12.24 -12.60 -8.37
C PHE A 96 11.53 -13.95 -8.36
N THR A 97 10.22 -13.98 -8.10
CA THR A 97 9.46 -15.23 -8.04
C THR A 97 8.03 -15.02 -8.58
N PRO A 98 7.65 -15.72 -9.67
CA PRO A 98 6.30 -15.58 -10.26
C PRO A 98 5.15 -15.97 -9.34
N ASP A 99 5.39 -16.91 -8.41
CA ASP A 99 4.43 -17.31 -7.38
C ASP A 99 5.06 -17.10 -5.99
N PRO A 100 5.00 -15.86 -5.44
CA PRO A 100 5.62 -15.57 -4.17
C PRO A 100 4.91 -16.33 -3.04
N GLN A 101 5.70 -16.96 -2.18
CA GLN A 101 5.21 -17.53 -0.92
C GLN A 101 4.80 -16.41 0.03
N TRP A 102 3.86 -16.70 0.94
CA TRP A 102 3.26 -15.70 1.81
C TRP A 102 4.28 -14.95 2.70
N TRP A 103 5.34 -15.64 3.13
CA TRP A 103 6.40 -15.06 3.95
C TRP A 103 7.29 -14.12 3.14
N LEU A 104 7.59 -14.47 1.88
CA LEU A 104 8.38 -13.62 0.99
C LEU A 104 7.60 -12.34 0.63
N ALA A 105 6.30 -12.48 0.38
CA ALA A 105 5.41 -11.33 0.18
C ALA A 105 5.36 -10.41 1.43
N SER A 106 5.49 -10.97 2.63
CA SER A 106 5.52 -10.19 3.89
C SER A 106 6.83 -9.41 4.05
N ILE A 107 7.96 -9.99 3.64
CA ILE A 107 9.27 -9.30 3.64
C ILE A 107 9.27 -8.12 2.65
N PHE A 108 8.81 -8.35 1.42
CA PHE A 108 8.71 -7.26 0.45
C PHE A 108 7.65 -6.23 0.86
N ALA A 109 6.63 -6.65 1.59
CA ALA A 109 5.67 -5.73 2.17
C ALA A 109 6.30 -4.82 3.23
N PHE A 110 7.15 -5.38 4.10
CA PHE A 110 7.94 -4.60 5.06
C PHE A 110 8.75 -3.51 4.36
N PHE A 111 9.54 -3.88 3.34
CA PHE A 111 10.37 -2.92 2.62
C PHE A 111 9.53 -1.89 1.86
N GLY A 112 8.44 -2.30 1.23
CA GLY A 112 7.57 -1.37 0.51
C GLY A 112 6.89 -0.37 1.43
N ALA A 113 6.41 -0.82 2.59
CA ALA A 113 5.87 0.08 3.60
C ALA A 113 6.96 1.01 4.17
N ALA A 114 8.18 0.51 4.42
CA ALA A 114 9.28 1.33 4.90
C ALA A 114 9.66 2.44 3.90
N VAL A 115 9.71 2.11 2.59
CA VAL A 115 9.99 3.08 1.53
C VAL A 115 8.85 4.08 1.38
N GLY A 116 7.60 3.61 1.40
CA GLY A 116 6.43 4.48 1.31
C GLY A 116 6.35 5.46 2.47
N GLU A 117 6.58 5.00 3.68
CA GLU A 117 6.56 5.85 4.88
C GLU A 117 7.75 6.83 4.91
N ALA A 118 8.94 6.39 4.51
CA ALA A 118 10.11 7.26 4.43
C ALA A 118 9.99 8.35 3.34
N ALA A 119 9.17 8.12 2.32
CA ALA A 119 8.92 9.09 1.26
C ALA A 119 8.05 10.28 1.72
N ILE A 120 7.20 10.09 2.74
CA ILE A 120 6.32 11.13 3.29
C ILE A 120 7.11 12.33 3.81
N PRO A 121 8.05 12.20 4.78
CA PRO A 121 8.79 13.35 5.31
C PRO A 121 9.67 14.01 4.25
N VAL A 122 10.19 13.23 3.28
CA VAL A 122 10.96 13.79 2.15
C VAL A 122 10.06 14.69 1.30
N ALA A 123 8.82 14.28 1.03
CA ALA A 123 7.87 15.08 0.27
C ALA A 123 7.40 16.32 1.05
N GLU A 124 7.22 16.21 2.37
CA GLU A 124 6.88 17.35 3.25
C GLU A 124 7.95 18.45 3.23
N VAL A 125 9.24 18.06 3.21
CA VAL A 125 10.37 19.01 3.05
C VAL A 125 10.28 19.76 1.72
N ILE A 126 9.93 19.06 0.65
CA ILE A 126 9.81 19.66 -0.69
C ILE A 126 8.64 20.65 -0.74
N THR A 127 7.53 20.36 -0.05
CA THR A 127 6.36 21.25 0.04
C THR A 127 6.55 22.42 1.01
N GLY A 128 7.68 22.48 1.72
CA GLY A 128 7.99 23.55 2.67
C GLY A 128 7.24 23.43 3.99
N GLU A 129 6.67 22.26 4.30
CA GLU A 129 6.24 21.94 5.66
C GLU A 129 7.48 21.59 6.50
N ASN A 130 7.39 21.75 7.83
CA ASN A 130 8.49 21.44 8.75
C ASN A 130 8.70 19.91 8.86
N GLY A 131 9.08 19.26 7.76
CA GLY A 131 9.45 17.85 7.68
C GLY A 131 10.87 17.63 8.19
N TRP A 132 11.15 17.90 9.46
CA TRP A 132 12.38 17.40 10.07
C TRP A 132 12.16 16.02 10.66
N LEU A 133 13.21 15.19 10.58
CA LEU A 133 13.36 13.93 11.32
C LEU A 133 13.20 14.20 12.81
N THR A 134 11.96 14.37 13.27
CA THR A 134 11.63 14.22 14.67
C THR A 134 12.07 12.83 15.07
N SER A 135 12.55 12.67 16.31
CA SER A 135 12.96 11.38 16.87
C SER A 135 11.87 10.30 16.75
N GLU A 136 10.64 10.70 16.44
CA GLU A 136 9.47 9.86 16.19
C GLU A 136 9.54 9.13 14.83
N VAL A 137 10.06 9.74 13.75
CA VAL A 137 10.17 9.09 12.43
C VAL A 137 11.01 7.80 12.50
N LYS A 138 12.03 7.80 13.37
CA LYS A 138 12.88 6.62 13.63
C LYS A 138 12.08 5.44 14.17
N TRP A 139 11.00 5.69 14.90
CA TRP A 139 10.12 4.66 15.47
C TRP A 139 8.91 4.39 14.56
N THR A 140 8.37 5.40 13.89
CA THR A 140 7.24 5.27 12.96
C THR A 140 7.53 4.30 11.83
N ILE A 141 8.66 4.46 11.12
CA ILE A 141 9.01 3.63 9.96
C ILE A 141 9.03 2.13 10.30
N PRO A 142 9.80 1.64 11.29
CA PRO A 142 9.83 0.21 11.59
C PRO A 142 8.51 -0.32 12.15
N ILE A 143 7.75 0.48 12.90
CA ILE A 143 6.45 0.07 13.44
C ILE A 143 5.42 -0.10 12.32
N VAL A 144 5.31 0.90 11.42
CA VAL A 144 4.39 0.86 10.28
C VAL A 144 4.78 -0.27 9.30
N ALA A 145 6.08 -0.42 9.02
CA ALA A 145 6.58 -1.50 8.18
C ALA A 145 6.32 -2.88 8.80
N GLY A 146 6.54 -3.04 10.10
CA GLY A 146 6.25 -4.27 10.83
C GLY A 146 4.77 -4.61 10.82
N PHE A 147 3.90 -3.62 11.04
CA PHE A 147 2.45 -3.79 10.94
C PHE A 147 2.02 -4.20 9.54
N ALA A 148 2.53 -3.54 8.49
CA ALA A 148 2.23 -3.88 7.10
C ALA A 148 2.69 -5.30 6.74
N ALA A 149 3.87 -5.73 7.22
CA ALA A 149 4.37 -7.09 7.03
C ALA A 149 3.46 -8.14 7.69
N LEU A 150 2.99 -7.86 8.91
CA LEU A 150 2.11 -8.77 9.65
C LEU A 150 0.71 -8.84 9.05
N MET A 151 0.20 -7.70 8.54
CA MET A 151 -1.10 -7.63 7.87
C MET A 151 -1.07 -8.12 6.42
N CYS A 152 0.10 -8.17 5.78
CA CYS A 152 0.28 -8.61 4.40
C CYS A 152 -0.42 -9.95 4.08
N PRO A 153 -0.23 -11.05 4.84
CA PRO A 153 -0.90 -12.33 4.54
C PRO A 153 -2.43 -12.23 4.57
N LEU A 154 -2.98 -11.39 5.46
CA LEU A 154 -4.42 -11.18 5.59
C LEU A 154 -4.98 -10.29 4.47
N LEU A 155 -4.23 -9.26 4.07
CA LEU A 155 -4.65 -8.27 3.08
C LEU A 155 -4.35 -8.69 1.63
N MET A 156 -3.43 -9.63 1.40
CA MET A 156 -3.07 -10.12 0.07
C MET A 156 -4.26 -10.63 -0.76
N PRO A 157 -5.18 -11.46 -0.24
CA PRO A 157 -6.37 -11.89 -0.98
C PRO A 157 -7.23 -10.71 -1.44
N VAL A 158 -7.39 -9.71 -0.57
CA VAL A 158 -8.14 -8.47 -0.86
C VAL A 158 -7.40 -7.67 -1.93
N GLY A 159 -6.09 -7.51 -1.80
CA GLY A 159 -5.20 -6.86 -2.78
C GLY A 159 -5.30 -7.47 -4.18
N ARG A 160 -5.24 -8.80 -4.27
CA ARG A 160 -5.35 -9.54 -5.54
C ARG A 160 -6.73 -9.40 -6.17
N TRP A 161 -7.78 -9.38 -5.34
CA TRP A 161 -9.15 -9.20 -5.81
C TRP A 161 -9.41 -7.78 -6.33
N MET A 162 -8.93 -6.75 -5.63
CA MET A 162 -8.99 -5.36 -6.08
C MET A 162 -8.33 -5.19 -7.44
N MET A 163 -7.13 -5.76 -7.60
CA MET A 163 -6.35 -5.63 -8.83
C MET A 163 -6.77 -6.60 -9.95
N GLY A 164 -7.82 -7.41 -9.73
CA GLY A 164 -8.35 -8.32 -10.73
C GLY A 164 -7.33 -9.35 -11.23
N VAL A 165 -6.38 -9.73 -10.39
CA VAL A 165 -5.28 -10.63 -10.74
C VAL A 165 -5.85 -12.02 -11.03
N LYS A 166 -5.97 -12.39 -12.30
CA LYS A 166 -6.34 -13.76 -12.68
C LYS A 166 -5.16 -14.69 -12.36
N ARG A 167 -5.38 -15.70 -11.51
CA ARG A 167 -4.44 -16.82 -11.34
C ARG A 167 -4.10 -17.37 -12.72
N LYS A 168 -2.80 -17.51 -13.05
CA LYS A 168 -2.37 -18.17 -14.28
C LYS A 168 -2.92 -19.60 -14.22
N LYS A 169 -3.97 -19.91 -15.00
CA LYS A 169 -4.42 -21.30 -15.17
C LYS A 169 -3.27 -22.01 -15.88
N TRP A 170 -2.67 -22.99 -15.22
CA TRP A 170 -1.75 -23.92 -15.84
C TRP A 170 -2.47 -24.54 -17.04
N LYS A 171 -2.06 -24.20 -18.27
CA LYS A 171 -2.34 -25.06 -19.41
C LYS A 171 -1.36 -26.21 -19.24
N ALA A 172 -1.84 -27.33 -18.68
CA ALA A 172 -1.13 -28.58 -18.87
C ALA A 172 -0.92 -28.73 -20.38
N MET A 173 0.33 -28.86 -20.82
CA MET A 173 0.59 -29.34 -22.17
C MET A 173 -0.04 -30.73 -22.22
N LEU A 174 -1.21 -30.81 -22.84
CA LEU A 174 -1.76 -32.08 -23.29
C LEU A 174 -0.83 -32.51 -24.43
N GLU A 175 -0.30 -33.71 -24.24
CA GLU A 175 0.64 -34.45 -25.09
C GLU A 175 0.20 -34.49 -26.57
#